data_AF-A0A1D2NAG9-F1
#
_entry.id   AF-A0A1D2NAG9-F1
#
_cell.length_a   1.000
_cell.length_b   1.000
_cell.length_c   1.000
_cell.angle_alpha   90.00
_cell.angle_beta   90.00
_cell.angle_gamma   90.00
#
_symmetry.space_group_name_H-M   'P 1'
#
loop_
_entity.id
_entity.type
_entity.pdbx_description
1 polymer ?
#
loop_
_entity_poly.entity_id
_entity_poly.type
_entity_poly.pdbx_seq_one_letter_code
_entity_poly.pdbx_strand_id
1 'polypeptide(L)'
;MNFDELTSEIHYQTQPDPLFKYYVGCALFVLLCIGILQVIAVPQQHSILWFLLAAGCTFLVILVPFVWVGYLWTQIKDPHRELDVIPLPQNRLIRLLFHSSNRITGSCLRRTLLYFVIAMLISFFAIIDVIECDSGLENDDCKSPWYYTYSCALAILVTYSFFRIHFLL
;
A
#
# COMPACT_ATOMS: atom_id res chain seq x y z
N MET A 1 -6.40 39.03 -4.38
CA MET A 1 -6.07 37.60 -4.20
C MET A 1 -7.39 36.88 -4.11
N ASN A 2 -7.70 36.13 -5.17
CA ASN A 2 -9.03 35.64 -5.51
C ASN A 2 -9.39 34.43 -4.64
N PHE A 3 -10.59 34.45 -4.05
CA PHE A 3 -11.18 33.27 -3.39
C PHE A 3 -11.46 32.11 -4.36
N ASP A 4 -11.44 32.37 -5.68
CA ASP A 4 -11.60 31.36 -6.73
C ASP A 4 -10.41 30.40 -6.85
N GLU A 5 -9.21 30.79 -6.40
CA GLU A 5 -8.03 29.91 -6.46
C GLU A 5 -8.11 28.81 -5.39
N LEU A 6 -8.52 29.15 -4.17
CA LEU A 6 -8.59 28.17 -3.07
C LEU A 6 -9.69 27.12 -3.27
N THR A 7 -10.86 27.53 -3.78
CA THR A 7 -11.96 26.58 -4.09
C THR A 7 -11.59 25.69 -5.27
N SER A 8 -10.87 26.23 -6.26
CA SER A 8 -10.29 25.47 -7.37
C SER A 8 -9.25 24.46 -6.88
N GLU A 9 -8.30 24.86 -6.03
CA GLU A 9 -7.29 23.99 -5.41
C GLU A 9 -7.93 22.83 -4.64
N ILE A 10 -8.96 23.10 -3.83
CA ILE A 10 -9.70 22.06 -3.11
C ILE A 10 -10.37 21.09 -4.10
N HIS A 11 -10.94 21.58 -5.20
CA HIS A 11 -11.56 20.73 -6.21
C HIS A 11 -10.53 19.83 -6.91
N TYR A 12 -9.35 20.34 -7.24
CA TYR A 12 -8.23 19.56 -7.75
C TYR A 12 -7.74 18.52 -6.75
N GLN A 13 -7.61 18.87 -5.46
CA GLN A 13 -7.21 17.93 -4.41
C GLN A 13 -8.23 16.81 -4.14
N THR A 14 -9.50 17.03 -4.50
CA THR A 14 -10.56 16.02 -4.36
C THR A 14 -10.62 15.06 -5.56
N GLN A 15 -9.85 15.31 -6.62
CA GLN A 15 -9.84 14.42 -7.77
C GLN A 15 -9.23 13.05 -7.41
N PRO A 16 -9.89 11.95 -7.84
CA PRO A 16 -9.44 10.62 -7.52
C PRO A 16 -8.13 10.31 -8.25
N ASP A 17 -7.04 10.11 -7.49
CA ASP A 17 -5.76 9.78 -8.10
C ASP A 17 -5.80 8.41 -8.78
N PRO A 18 -5.62 8.33 -10.10
CA PRO A 18 -5.63 7.07 -10.81
C PRO A 18 -4.44 6.18 -10.44
N LEU A 19 -3.35 6.78 -9.94
CA LEU A 19 -2.11 6.10 -9.59
C LEU A 19 -2.13 5.42 -8.22
N PHE A 20 -3.01 5.86 -7.30
CA PHE A 20 -3.12 5.36 -5.92
C PHE A 20 -3.14 3.82 -5.85
N LYS A 21 -3.97 3.20 -6.70
CA LYS A 21 -4.16 1.74 -6.77
C LYS A 21 -2.90 0.96 -7.20
N TYR A 22 -2.07 1.54 -8.05
CA TYR A 22 -0.83 0.91 -8.50
C TYR A 22 0.22 0.95 -7.41
N TYR A 23 0.24 2.00 -6.57
CA TYR A 23 1.16 2.05 -5.45
C TYR A 23 0.83 1.01 -4.37
N VAL A 24 -0.44 0.81 -4.05
CA VAL A 24 -0.85 -0.24 -3.10
C VAL A 24 -0.48 -1.63 -3.64
N GLY A 25 -0.67 -1.87 -4.94
CA GLY A 25 -0.20 -3.09 -5.60
C GLY A 25 1.33 -3.24 -5.59
N CYS A 26 2.05 -2.15 -5.80
CA CYS A 26 3.52 -2.11 -5.73
C CYS A 26 4.03 -2.41 -4.32
N ALA A 27 3.38 -1.86 -3.28
CA ALA A 27 3.72 -2.16 -1.90
C ALA A 27 3.53 -3.65 -1.57
N LEU A 28 2.46 -4.27 -2.08
CA LEU A 28 2.26 -5.72 -1.94
C LEU A 28 3.37 -6.50 -2.67
N PHE A 29 3.72 -6.11 -3.90
CA PHE A 29 4.79 -6.74 -4.66
C PHE A 29 6.14 -6.65 -3.92
N VAL A 30 6.50 -5.48 -3.40
CA VAL A 30 7.72 -5.29 -2.62
C VAL A 30 7.70 -6.14 -1.35
N LEU A 31 6.58 -6.18 -0.61
CA LEU A 31 6.47 -7.02 0.58
C LEU A 31 6.65 -8.51 0.26
N LEU A 32 6.13 -8.99 -0.88
CA LEU A 32 6.37 -10.35 -1.36
C LEU A 32 7.86 -10.57 -1.69
N CYS A 33 8.54 -9.59 -2.30
CA CYS A 33 9.99 -9.68 -2.53
C CYS A 33 10.76 -9.80 -1.22
N ILE A 34 10.44 -8.99 -0.21
CA ILE A 34 11.09 -9.10 1.11
C ILE A 34 10.78 -10.46 1.74
N GLY A 35 9.54 -10.96 1.61
CA GLY A 35 9.17 -12.30 2.09
C GLY A 35 9.97 -13.42 1.41
N ILE A 36 10.20 -13.35 0.10
CA ILE A 36 11.05 -14.31 -0.62
C ILE A 36 12.49 -14.24 -0.11
N LEU A 37 13.03 -13.03 0.09
CA LEU A 37 14.36 -12.86 0.68
C LEU A 37 14.43 -13.47 2.07
N GLN A 38 13.42 -13.28 2.91
CA GLN A 38 13.35 -13.86 4.25
C GLN A 38 13.29 -15.40 4.20
N VAL A 39 12.54 -16.00 3.26
CA VAL A 39 12.50 -17.47 3.08
C VAL A 39 13.88 -18.04 2.74
N ILE A 40 14.65 -17.31 1.94
CA ILE A 40 15.99 -17.74 1.49
C ILE A 40 17.05 -17.52 2.57
N ALA A 41 16.99 -16.39 3.28
CA ALA A 41 18.03 -15.95 4.19
C ALA A 41 17.87 -16.45 5.63
N VAL A 42 16.65 -16.70 6.09
CA VAL A 42 16.38 -16.98 7.52
C VAL A 42 15.93 -18.44 7.72
N PRO A 43 16.62 -19.24 8.54
CA PRO A 43 16.16 -20.59 8.89
C PRO A 43 14.83 -20.53 9.66
N GLN A 44 13.99 -21.57 9.50
CA GLN A 44 12.55 -21.63 9.83
C GLN A 44 12.14 -21.36 11.30
N GLN A 45 13.07 -21.01 12.18
CA GLN A 45 12.86 -21.04 13.63
C GLN A 45 12.23 -19.76 14.21
N HIS A 46 12.20 -18.65 13.46
CA HIS A 46 11.68 -17.35 13.95
C HIS A 46 10.17 -17.16 13.69
N SER A 47 9.31 -17.66 14.59
CA SER A 47 7.84 -17.59 14.43
C SER A 47 7.26 -16.17 14.36
N ILE A 48 7.90 -15.19 15.01
CA ILE A 48 7.41 -13.80 15.06
C ILE A 48 7.51 -13.09 13.71
N LEU A 49 8.61 -13.28 12.98
CA LEU A 49 8.82 -12.65 11.67
C LEU A 49 7.83 -13.20 10.64
N TRP A 50 7.60 -14.52 10.65
CA TRP A 50 6.59 -15.16 9.79
C TRP A 50 5.18 -14.65 10.09
N PHE A 51 4.85 -14.45 11.37
CA PHE A 51 3.57 -13.88 11.76
C PHE A 51 3.41 -12.43 11.27
N LEU A 52 4.44 -11.59 11.43
CA LEU A 52 4.43 -10.20 10.97
C LEU A 52 4.35 -10.09 9.44
N LEU A 53 5.12 -10.90 8.71
CA LEU A 53 5.05 -10.98 7.25
C LEU A 53 3.66 -11.43 6.79
N ALA A 54 3.12 -12.49 7.39
CA ALA A 54 1.79 -13.00 7.05
C ALA A 54 0.70 -11.95 7.36
N ALA A 55 0.79 -11.26 8.50
CA ALA A 55 -0.14 -10.20 8.88
C ALA A 55 -0.08 -9.00 7.90
N GLY A 56 1.13 -8.56 7.53
CA GLY A 56 1.34 -7.49 6.55
C GLY A 56 0.83 -7.86 5.15
N CYS A 57 1.15 -9.06 4.67
CA CYS A 57 0.65 -9.59 3.41
C CYS A 57 -0.88 -9.68 3.41
N THR A 58 -1.47 -10.22 4.48
CA THR A 58 -2.94 -10.32 4.61
C THR A 58 -3.59 -8.94 4.59
N PHE A 59 -3.03 -7.97 5.32
CA PHE A 59 -3.51 -6.60 5.33
C PHE A 59 -3.49 -5.97 3.93
N LEU A 60 -2.37 -6.08 3.20
CA LEU A 60 -2.25 -5.53 1.85
C LEU A 60 -3.14 -6.26 0.84
N VAL A 61 -3.26 -7.59 0.92
CA VAL A 61 -4.14 -8.40 0.06
C VAL A 61 -5.61 -8.02 0.27
N ILE A 62 -6.02 -7.71 1.50
CA ILE A 62 -7.37 -7.19 1.78
C ILE A 62 -7.51 -5.76 1.25
N LEU A 63 -6.48 -4.92 1.38
CA LEU A 63 -6.55 -3.52 0.94
C LEU A 63 -6.65 -3.39 -0.60
N VAL A 64 -5.98 -4.26 -1.36
CA VAL A 64 -6.00 -4.24 -2.84
C VAL A 64 -7.41 -4.24 -3.44
N PRO A 65 -8.31 -5.20 -3.16
CA PRO A 65 -9.67 -5.19 -3.72
C PRO A 65 -10.49 -4.00 -3.21
N PHE A 66 -10.27 -3.53 -1.98
CA PHE A 66 -10.94 -2.31 -1.49
C PHE A 66 -10.56 -1.07 -2.30
N VAL A 67 -9.35 -1.02 -2.84
CA VAL A 67 -8.88 0.09 -3.67
C VAL A 67 -9.22 -0.11 -5.15
N TRP A 68 -9.12 -1.34 -5.65
CA TRP A 68 -9.29 -1.66 -7.07
C TRP A 68 -10.75 -1.80 -7.52
N VAL A 69 -11.67 -2.26 -6.66
CA VAL A 69 -13.06 -2.56 -7.05
C VAL A 69 -13.80 -1.32 -7.55
N GLY A 70 -13.58 -0.15 -6.93
CA GLY A 70 -14.17 1.10 -7.41
C GLY A 70 -13.77 1.38 -8.86
N TYR A 71 -12.47 1.32 -9.14
CA TYR A 71 -11.93 1.53 -10.48
C TYR A 71 -12.39 0.48 -11.50
N LEU A 72 -12.28 -0.82 -11.16
CA LEU A 72 -12.69 -1.91 -12.03
C LEU A 72 -14.17 -1.80 -12.39
N TRP A 73 -15.03 -1.48 -11.42
CA TRP A 73 -16.45 -1.30 -11.67
C TRP A 73 -16.73 -0.14 -12.63
N THR A 74 -16.06 1.00 -12.43
CA THR A 74 -16.20 2.16 -13.33
C THR A 74 -15.72 1.85 -14.74
N GLN A 75 -14.59 1.16 -14.91
CA GLN A 75 -14.05 0.83 -16.23
C GLN A 75 -14.89 -0.21 -16.98
N ILE A 76 -15.44 -1.21 -16.28
CA ILE A 76 -16.26 -2.24 -16.90
C ILE A 76 -17.62 -1.69 -17.35
N LYS A 77 -18.19 -0.75 -16.59
CA LYS A 77 -19.53 -0.20 -16.87
C LYS A 77 -19.52 1.02 -17.78
N ASP A 78 -18.45 1.81 -17.74
CA ASP A 78 -18.34 3.02 -18.54
C ASP A 78 -16.91 3.19 -19.10
N PRO A 79 -16.50 2.36 -20.08
CA PRO A 79 -15.17 2.42 -20.68
C PRO A 79 -14.93 3.71 -21.47
N HIS A 80 -16.00 4.37 -21.95
CA HIS A 80 -15.93 5.58 -22.78
C HIS A 80 -16.28 6.88 -22.01
N ARG A 81 -16.59 6.79 -20.71
CA ARG A 81 -17.01 7.93 -19.86
C ARG A 81 -18.20 8.70 -20.45
N GLU A 82 -19.17 7.96 -20.97
CA GLU A 82 -20.35 8.53 -21.63
C GLU A 82 -21.56 8.60 -20.70
N LEU A 83 -21.53 7.93 -19.54
CA LEU A 83 -22.65 7.93 -18.60
C LEU A 83 -22.48 8.99 -17.49
N ASP A 84 -23.44 9.91 -17.39
CA ASP A 84 -23.52 10.88 -16.29
C ASP A 84 -23.76 10.22 -14.92
N VAL A 85 -24.34 9.02 -14.88
CA VAL A 85 -24.64 8.28 -13.64
C VAL A 85 -24.28 6.79 -13.78
N ILE A 86 -23.30 6.34 -13.01
CA ILE A 86 -22.82 4.95 -13.02
C ILE A 86 -23.82 4.05 -12.27
N PRO A 87 -24.31 2.95 -12.87
CA PRO A 87 -25.26 2.04 -12.23
C PRO A 87 -24.63 1.34 -11.02
N LEU A 88 -25.32 1.39 -9.86
CA LEU A 88 -24.85 0.76 -8.62
C LEU A 88 -24.86 -0.77 -8.73
N PRO A 89 -23.87 -1.46 -8.13
CA PRO A 89 -23.84 -2.93 -8.08
C PRO A 89 -25.00 -3.49 -7.22
N GLN A 90 -25.66 -4.54 -7.73
CA GLN A 90 -26.79 -5.22 -7.04
C GLN A 90 -26.35 -6.03 -5.81
N ASN A 91 -25.15 -6.62 -5.85
CA ASN A 91 -24.61 -7.44 -4.76
C ASN A 91 -24.17 -6.58 -3.56
N ARG A 92 -24.61 -6.94 -2.35
CA ARG A 92 -24.31 -6.19 -1.11
C ARG A 92 -22.80 -6.03 -0.84
N LEU A 93 -22.00 -7.07 -1.08
CA LEU A 93 -20.54 -7.04 -0.88
C LEU A 93 -19.84 -6.10 -1.86
N ILE A 94 -20.16 -6.19 -3.15
CA ILE A 94 -19.58 -5.33 -4.19
C ILE A 94 -20.01 -3.88 -3.96
N ARG A 95 -21.25 -3.65 -3.50
CA ARG A 95 -21.74 -2.33 -3.13
C ARG A 95 -20.98 -1.74 -1.94
N LEU A 96 -20.68 -2.55 -0.92
CA LEU A 96 -19.88 -2.11 0.23
C LEU A 96 -18.45 -1.79 -0.18
N LEU A 97 -17.82 -2.65 -0.99
CA LEU A 97 -16.47 -2.45 -1.53
C LEU A 97 -16.41 -1.19 -2.41
N PHE A 98 -17.39 -0.99 -3.29
CA PHE A 98 -17.48 0.20 -4.14
C PHE A 98 -17.61 1.49 -3.32
N HIS A 99 -18.48 1.49 -2.31
CA HIS A 99 -18.66 2.66 -1.43
C HIS A 99 -17.42 2.94 -0.58
N SER A 100 -16.76 1.90 -0.10
CA SER A 100 -15.53 2.01 0.68
C SER A 100 -14.38 2.52 -0.19
N SER A 101 -14.24 1.99 -1.40
CA SER A 101 -13.27 2.42 -2.42
C SER A 101 -13.45 3.89 -2.78
N ASN A 102 -14.70 4.33 -3.01
CA ASN A 102 -15.00 5.70 -3.36
C ASN A 102 -14.72 6.67 -2.20
N ARG A 103 -15.03 6.26 -0.95
CA ARG A 103 -14.68 7.04 0.25
C ARG A 103 -13.18 7.15 0.48
N ILE A 104 -12.42 6.09 0.22
CA ILE A 104 -10.96 6.09 0.37
C ILE A 104 -10.35 7.00 -0.70
N THR A 105 -10.76 6.84 -1.96
CA THR A 105 -10.16 7.57 -3.09
C THR A 105 -10.61 9.03 -3.14
N GLY A 106 -11.83 9.35 -2.69
CA GLY A 106 -12.37 10.71 -2.71
C GLY A 106 -11.94 11.61 -1.55
N SER A 107 -11.15 11.13 -0.59
CA SER A 107 -10.68 11.93 0.54
C SER A 107 -9.16 11.92 0.65
N CYS A 108 -8.52 13.07 0.39
CA CYS A 108 -7.07 13.23 0.49
C CYS A 108 -6.53 12.74 1.86
N LEU A 109 -7.19 13.10 2.96
CA LEU A 109 -6.79 12.69 4.32
C LEU A 109 -6.71 11.17 4.49
N ARG A 110 -7.68 10.41 3.94
CA ARG A 110 -7.73 8.95 4.10
C ARG A 110 -6.63 8.27 3.28
N ARG A 111 -6.29 8.85 2.12
CA ARG A 111 -5.20 8.38 1.28
C ARG A 111 -3.86 8.58 1.97
N THR A 112 -3.61 9.78 2.49
CA THR A 112 -2.40 10.09 3.26
C THR A 112 -2.28 9.21 4.50
N LEU A 113 -3.38 8.98 5.23
CA LEU A 113 -3.39 8.10 6.39
C LEU A 113 -3.04 6.65 5.99
N LEU A 114 -3.63 6.12 4.91
CA LEU A 114 -3.30 4.78 4.42
C LEU A 114 -1.83 4.67 4.01
N TYR A 115 -1.27 5.67 3.35
CA TYR A 115 0.14 5.68 3.01
C TYR A 115 1.04 5.67 4.22
N PHE A 116 0.74 6.50 5.22
CA PHE A 116 1.48 6.53 6.47
C PHE A 116 1.43 5.17 7.18
N VAL A 117 0.26 4.52 7.23
CA VAL A 117 0.10 3.19 7.81
C VAL A 117 0.92 2.13 7.07
N ILE A 118 0.89 2.12 5.73
CA ILE A 118 1.66 1.15 4.92
C ILE A 118 3.18 1.39 5.09
N ALA A 119 3.63 2.64 5.07
CA ALA A 119 5.02 2.98 5.26
C ALA A 119 5.52 2.55 6.65
N MET A 120 4.77 2.88 7.70
CA MET A 120 5.09 2.46 9.07
C MET A 120 5.11 0.93 9.20
N LEU A 121 4.18 0.21 8.57
CA LEU A 121 4.13 -1.25 8.59
C LEU A 121 5.40 -1.85 7.97
N ILE A 122 5.81 -1.37 6.80
CA ILE A 122 6.99 -1.88 6.08
C ILE A 122 8.29 -1.51 6.82
N SER A 123 8.39 -0.28 7.34
CA SER A 123 9.54 0.14 8.15
C SER A 123 9.65 -0.65 9.46
N PHE A 124 8.55 -0.87 10.16
CA PHE A 124 8.52 -1.65 11.39
C PHE A 124 8.95 -3.09 11.13
N PHE A 125 8.46 -3.69 10.04
CA PHE A 125 8.88 -5.01 9.61
C PHE A 125 10.40 -5.07 9.34
N ALA A 126 10.95 -4.13 8.57
CA ALA A 126 12.39 -4.08 8.30
C ALA A 126 13.25 -3.91 9.57
N ILE A 127 12.77 -3.15 10.57
CA ILE A 127 13.51 -2.97 11.84
C ILE A 127 13.49 -4.25 12.67
N ILE A 128 12.34 -4.92 12.81
CA ILE A 128 12.26 -6.17 13.56
C ILE A 128 13.10 -7.25 12.89
N ASP A 129 13.07 -7.33 11.56
CA ASP A 129 13.90 -8.25 10.78
C ASP A 129 15.39 -8.10 11.11
N VAL A 130 15.87 -6.85 11.19
CA VAL A 130 17.26 -6.54 11.59
C VAL A 130 17.55 -6.96 13.04
N ILE A 131 16.66 -6.63 13.98
CA ILE A 131 16.87 -6.89 15.41
C ILE A 131 16.90 -8.40 15.69
N GLU A 132 15.95 -9.15 15.13
CA GLU A 132 15.82 -10.58 15.35
C GLU A 132 17.06 -11.32 14.80
N CYS A 133 17.54 -10.92 13.62
CA CYS A 133 18.72 -11.50 12.98
C CYS A 133 20.04 -11.16 13.72
N ASP A 134 20.16 -9.97 14.33
CA ASP A 134 21.31 -9.62 15.19
C ASP A 134 21.31 -10.39 16.53
N SER A 135 20.13 -10.59 17.12
CA SER A 135 19.98 -11.31 18.40
C SER A 135 20.20 -12.83 18.31
N GLY A 136 20.12 -13.41 17.11
CA GLY A 136 20.37 -14.82 16.81
C GLY A 136 21.86 -15.18 16.85
N LEU A 137 22.43 -15.28 18.05
CA LEU A 137 23.86 -15.43 18.32
C LEU A 137 24.55 -16.70 17.74
N GLU A 138 23.83 -17.62 17.09
CA GLU A 138 24.35 -18.94 16.69
C GLU A 138 24.38 -19.25 15.18
N ASN A 139 23.77 -18.43 14.29
CA ASN A 139 23.74 -18.73 12.85
C ASN A 139 24.54 -17.70 12.04
N ASP A 140 25.73 -18.09 11.59
CA ASP A 140 26.60 -17.26 10.72
C ASP A 140 25.95 -16.90 9.36
N ASP A 141 24.91 -17.63 8.93
CA ASP A 141 24.18 -17.37 7.68
C ASP A 141 23.36 -16.06 7.72
N CYS A 142 22.90 -15.61 8.89
CA CYS A 142 22.13 -14.35 9.04
C CYS A 142 23.03 -13.10 9.03
N LYS A 143 24.36 -13.25 9.12
CA LYS A 143 25.30 -12.12 9.21
C LYS A 143 25.68 -11.49 7.86
N SER A 144 25.08 -11.91 6.74
CA SER A 144 25.41 -11.30 5.46
C SER A 144 24.91 -9.83 5.43
N PRO A 145 25.81 -8.83 5.37
CA PRO A 145 25.40 -7.42 5.42
C PRO A 145 24.48 -7.04 4.26
N TRP A 146 24.60 -7.79 3.16
CA TRP A 146 23.83 -7.65 1.94
C TRP A 146 22.32 -7.82 2.16
N TYR A 147 21.90 -8.78 2.98
CA TYR A 147 20.49 -9.02 3.27
C TYR A 147 19.80 -7.77 3.85
N TYR A 148 20.41 -7.17 4.88
CA TYR A 148 19.89 -5.94 5.50
C TYR A 148 19.80 -4.78 4.52
N THR A 149 20.81 -4.63 3.66
CA THR A 149 20.80 -3.55 2.65
C THR A 149 19.66 -3.74 1.66
N TYR A 150 19.33 -4.97 1.26
CA TYR A 150 18.21 -5.24 0.37
C TYR A 150 16.85 -4.96 1.03
N SER A 151 16.62 -5.46 2.25
CA SER A 151 15.38 -5.20 3.00
C SER A 151 15.16 -3.70 3.24
N CYS A 152 16.20 -2.98 3.68
CA CYS A 152 16.14 -1.53 3.89
C CYS A 152 15.96 -0.76 2.57
N ALA A 153 16.65 -1.13 1.49
CA ALA A 153 16.48 -0.49 0.20
C ALA A 153 15.05 -0.65 -0.35
N LEU A 154 14.46 -1.84 -0.20
CA LEU A 154 13.07 -2.11 -0.60
C LEU A 154 12.07 -1.29 0.24
N ALA A 155 12.30 -1.16 1.55
CA ALA A 155 11.49 -0.29 2.41
C ALA A 155 11.60 1.19 2.00
N ILE A 156 12.82 1.68 1.71
CA ILE A 156 13.06 3.05 1.24
C ILE A 156 12.38 3.29 -0.11
N LEU A 157 12.42 2.34 -1.04
CA LEU A 157 11.77 2.45 -2.35
C LEU A 157 10.25 2.60 -2.23
N VAL A 158 9.63 1.86 -1.31
CA VAL A 158 8.18 1.98 -1.06
C VAL A 158 7.86 3.35 -0.47
N THR A 159 8.61 3.77 0.55
CA THR A 159 8.45 5.07 1.19
C THR A 159 8.67 6.23 0.20
N TYR A 160 9.69 6.13 -0.66
CA TYR A 160 9.96 7.11 -1.73
C TYR A 160 8.83 7.16 -2.76
N SER A 161 8.31 6.00 -3.17
CA SER A 161 7.17 5.92 -4.10
C SER A 161 5.92 6.62 -3.55
N PHE A 162 5.74 6.60 -2.22
CA PHE A 162 4.66 7.32 -1.54
C PHE A 162 4.94 8.80 -1.31
N PHE A 163 6.19 9.20 -1.03
CA PHE A 163 6.55 10.62 -0.85
C PHE A 163 6.48 11.44 -2.14
N ARG A 164 6.64 10.81 -3.31
CA ARG A 164 6.51 11.48 -4.60
C ARG A 164 5.06 11.90 -4.96
N ILE A 165 4.11 11.67 -4.06
CA ILE A 165 2.70 12.01 -4.27
C ILE A 165 2.50 13.49 -3.98
N HIS A 166 2.59 14.27 -5.07
CA HIS A 166 2.34 15.70 -5.16
C HIS A 166 0.86 16.06 -4.95
N PHE A 167 0.33 15.94 -3.73
CA PHE A 167 -0.95 16.58 -3.35
C PHE A 167 -0.83 17.51 -2.15
N LEU A 168 0.41 17.85 -1.77
CA LEU A 168 0.73 18.84 -0.72
C LEU A 168 1.43 20.09 -1.26
N LEU A 169 1.39 20.32 -2.57
CA LEU A 169 1.76 21.60 -3.18
C LEU A 169 0.67 22.05 -4.13
#